data_AF-A0A0F2NLV3-F1
#
_entry.id   AF-A0A0F2NLV3-F1
#
_cell.length_a   1.000
_cell.length_b   1.000
_cell.length_c   1.000
_cell.angle_alpha   90.00
_cell.angle_beta   90.00
_cell.angle_gamma   90.00
#
_symmetry.space_group_name_H-M   'P 1'
#
loop_
_entity.id
_entity.type
_entity.pdbx_description
1 polymer ?
#
loop_
_entity_poly.entity_id
_entity_poly.type
_entity_poly.pdbx_seq_one_letter_code
_entity_poly.pdbx_strand_id
1 'polypeptide(L)'
;MLNERQFLFLIGVFLLVIVINGVLASCTKLFYRNTSWGRLTHSQLLIRQGKAGFEHRLNVFVQSLLFSLLSFRIYLIALFLWLVLCGVVFLVPRQ
;
A
#
# COMPACT_ATOMS: atom_id res chain seq x y z
N MET A 1 22.04 16.60 -3.44
CA MET A 1 22.33 15.20 -3.08
C MET A 1 21.37 14.80 -1.97
N LEU A 2 20.54 13.78 -2.18
CA LEU A 2 19.73 13.24 -1.09
C LEU A 2 20.70 12.59 -0.08
N ASN A 3 20.63 12.96 1.20
CA ASN A 3 21.48 12.32 2.21
C ASN A 3 21.12 10.83 2.30
N GLU A 4 22.12 9.97 2.55
CA GLU A 4 21.95 8.52 2.63
C GLU A 4 20.83 8.11 3.62
N ARG A 5 20.71 8.85 4.72
CA ARG A 5 19.63 8.71 5.71
C ARG A 5 18.24 9.03 5.15
N GLN A 6 18.12 10.06 4.29
CA GLN A 6 16.86 10.43 3.67
C GLN A 6 16.41 9.41 2.63
N PHE A 7 17.38 8.78 1.94
CA PHE A 7 17.11 7.71 0.99
C PHE A 7 16.61 6.45 1.70
N LEU A 8 17.26 6.04 2.79
CA LEU A 8 16.78 4.93 3.63
C LEU A 8 15.38 5.21 4.20
N PHE A 9 15.11 6.44 4.62
CA PHE A 9 13.80 6.84 5.11
C PHE A 9 12.73 6.76 4.02
N LEU A 10 13.03 7.21 2.80
CA LEU A 10 12.13 7.09 1.65
C LEU A 10 11.80 5.63 1.34
N ILE A 11 12.81 4.75 1.33
CA ILE A 11 12.60 3.30 1.12
C ILE A 11 11.74 2.72 2.24
N GLY A 12 11.99 3.09 3.50
CA GLY A 12 11.19 2.65 4.64
C GLY A 12 9.71 3.05 4.52
N VAL A 13 9.44 4.31 4.17
CA VAL A 13 8.07 4.81 3.94
C VAL A 13 7.42 4.07 2.77
N PHE A 14 8.15 3.85 1.68
CA PHE A 14 7.65 3.13 0.52
C PHE A 14 7.23 1.69 0.86
N LEU A 15 8.10 0.94 1.56
CA LEU A 15 7.79 -0.42 2.01
C LEU A 15 6.58 -0.45 2.94
N LEU A 16 6.48 0.51 3.87
CA LEU A 16 5.37 0.60 4.80
C LEU A 16 4.04 0.86 4.09
N VAL A 17 4.02 1.78 3.11
CA VAL A 17 2.82 2.05 2.29
C VAL A 17 2.40 0.81 1.51
N ILE A 18 3.34 0.07 0.91
CA ILE A 18 3.04 -1.15 0.17
C ILE A 18 2.43 -2.22 1.08
N VAL A 19 2.98 -2.44 2.27
CA VAL A 19 2.45 -3.40 3.24
C VAL A 19 1.04 -3.01 3.68
N ILE A 20 0.83 -1.75 4.06
CA ILE A 20 -0.50 -1.26 4.47
C ILE A 20 -1.51 -1.43 3.33
N ASN A 21 -1.12 -1.09 2.10
CA ASN A 21 -1.98 -1.25 0.94
C ASN A 21 -2.35 -2.73 0.70
N GLY A 22 -1.38 -3.63 0.82
CA GLY A 22 -1.61 -5.07 0.72
C GLY A 22 -2.57 -5.60 1.79
N VAL A 23 -2.38 -5.19 3.06
CA VAL A 23 -3.25 -5.59 4.17
C VAL A 23 -4.67 -5.04 3.97
N LEU A 24 -4.80 -3.79 3.56
CA LEU A 24 -6.10 -3.19 3.26
C LEU A 24 -6.80 -3.92 2.13
N ALA A 25 -6.08 -4.29 1.07
CA ALA A 25 -6.62 -5.06 -0.05
C ALA A 25 -7.08 -6.47 0.38
N SER A 26 -6.33 -7.17 1.24
CA SER A 26 -6.68 -8.54 1.66
C SER A 26 -7.78 -8.61 2.73
N CYS A 27 -7.85 -7.62 3.62
CA CYS A 27 -8.79 -7.61 4.74
C CYS A 27 -10.06 -6.79 4.48
N THR A 28 -10.04 -5.86 3.53
CA THR A 28 -11.11 -4.87 3.38
C THR A 28 -11.88 -5.08 2.07
N LYS A 29 -13.22 -5.21 2.20
CA LYS A 29 -14.12 -5.30 1.03
C LYS A 29 -14.20 -4.00 0.23
N LEU A 30 -13.79 -2.87 0.82
CA LEU A 30 -13.87 -1.54 0.22
C LEU A 30 -13.07 -1.42 -1.08
N PHE A 31 -11.90 -2.08 -1.16
CA PHE A 31 -11.06 -2.07 -2.35
C PHE A 31 -11.75 -2.65 -3.59
N TYR A 32 -12.69 -3.58 -3.38
CA TYR A 32 -13.37 -4.29 -4.45
C TYR A 32 -14.79 -3.80 -4.69
N ARG A 33 -15.25 -2.77 -3.94
CA ARG A 33 -16.62 -2.27 -4.04
C ARG A 33 -16.91 -1.67 -5.41
N ASN A 34 -15.98 -0.90 -5.96
CA ASN A 34 -16.15 -0.22 -7.26
C ASN A 34 -15.65 -1.04 -8.45
N THR A 35 -15.04 -2.22 -8.22
CA THR A 35 -14.55 -3.09 -9.29
C THR A 35 -15.69 -3.97 -9.80
N SER A 36 -15.83 -4.08 -11.12
CA SER A 36 -16.80 -4.96 -11.75
C SER A 36 -16.49 -6.43 -11.47
N TRP A 37 -17.54 -7.25 -11.35
CA TRP A 37 -17.41 -8.66 -10.93
C TRP A 37 -16.55 -9.48 -11.90
N GLY A 38 -16.66 -9.23 -13.21
CA GLY A 38 -15.86 -9.92 -14.23
C GLY A 38 -14.38 -9.53 -14.29
N ARG A 39 -13.95 -8.50 -13.55
CA ARG A 39 -12.53 -8.12 -13.41
C ARG A 39 -11.88 -8.63 -12.14
N LEU A 40 -12.66 -9.17 -11.21
CA LEU A 40 -12.15 -9.66 -9.93
C LEU A 40 -11.68 -11.11 -10.08
N THR A 41 -10.51 -11.42 -9.54
CA THR A 41 -10.06 -12.80 -9.45
C THR A 41 -10.91 -13.58 -8.44
N HIS A 42 -10.93 -14.91 -8.55
CA HIS A 42 -11.71 -15.78 -7.64
C HIS A 42 -11.42 -15.47 -6.15
N SER A 43 -10.15 -15.28 -5.79
CA SER A 43 -9.74 -14.92 -4.43
C SER A 43 -10.29 -13.55 -3.98
N GLN A 44 -10.34 -12.56 -4.87
CA GLN A 44 -10.88 -11.22 -4.57
C GLN A 44 -12.41 -11.24 -4.43
N LEU A 45 -13.10 -12.05 -5.24
CA LEU A 45 -14.53 -12.27 -5.13
C LEU A 45 -14.90 -12.88 -3.77
N LEU A 46 -14.14 -13.87 -3.30
CA LEU A 46 -14.36 -14.48 -1.99
C LEU A 46 -14.16 -13.47 -0.84
N ILE A 47 -13.20 -12.55 -0.97
CA ILE A 47 -12.99 -11.48 0.02
C ILE A 47 -14.20 -10.55 0.04
N ARG A 48 -14.66 -10.11 -1.14
CA ARG A 48 -15.85 -9.26 -1.28
C ARG A 48 -17.10 -9.93 -0.69
N GLN A 49 -17.28 -11.22 -0.93
CA GLN A 49 -18.39 -12.01 -0.38
C GLN A 49 -18.24 -12.32 1.12
N GLY A 50 -17.05 -12.12 1.70
CA GLY A 50 -16.77 -12.42 3.11
C GLY A 50 -16.57 -13.91 3.41
N LYS A 51 -16.44 -14.75 2.38
CA LYS A 51 -16.15 -16.19 2.51
C LYS A 51 -14.66 -16.52 2.32
N ALA A 52 -13.79 -15.52 2.22
CA ALA A 52 -12.36 -15.74 2.05
C ALA A 52 -11.70 -16.32 3.31
N GLY A 53 -11.24 -17.55 3.18
CA GLY A 53 -10.30 -18.19 4.10
C GLY A 53 -8.90 -17.57 4.05
N PHE A 54 -8.00 -18.07 4.89
CA PHE A 54 -6.65 -17.52 5.06
C PHE A 54 -5.80 -17.57 3.77
N GLU A 55 -5.87 -18.68 3.03
CA GLU A 55 -5.14 -18.88 1.78
C GLU A 55 -5.49 -17.84 0.71
N HIS A 56 -6.78 -17.53 0.57
CA HIS A 56 -7.25 -16.52 -0.39
C HIS A 56 -6.80 -15.12 0.00
N ARG A 57 -6.80 -14.79 1.30
CA ARG A 57 -6.32 -13.50 1.80
C ARG A 57 -4.81 -13.34 1.56
N LEU A 58 -4.03 -14.40 1.79
CA LEU A 58 -2.59 -14.41 1.49
C LEU A 58 -2.32 -14.24 0.00
N ASN A 59 -3.05 -14.95 -0.86
CA ASN A 59 -2.88 -14.82 -2.30
C ASN A 59 -3.17 -13.39 -2.79
N VAL A 60 -4.27 -12.80 -2.31
CA VAL A 60 -4.61 -11.40 -2.61
C VAL A 60 -3.59 -10.41 -2.03
N PHE A 61 -3.06 -10.68 -0.84
CA PHE A 61 -2.01 -9.88 -0.23
C PHE A 61 -0.75 -9.87 -1.11
N VAL A 62 -0.24 -11.04 -1.51
CA VAL A 62 0.95 -11.15 -2.36
C VAL A 62 0.72 -10.51 -3.73
N GLN A 63 -0.43 -10.76 -4.35
CA GLN A 63 -0.78 -10.13 -5.63
C GLN A 63 -0.83 -8.60 -5.51
N SER A 64 -1.41 -8.08 -4.42
CA SER A 64 -1.47 -6.64 -4.15
C SER A 64 -0.10 -6.05 -3.87
N LEU A 65 0.77 -6.75 -3.12
CA LEU A 65 2.16 -6.33 -2.88
C LEU A 65 2.94 -6.19 -4.19
N LEU A 66 2.89 -7.22 -5.05
CA LEU A 66 3.59 -7.22 -6.34
C LEU A 66 3.07 -6.10 -7.26
N PHE A 67 1.76 -5.92 -7.35
CA PHE A 67 1.19 -4.81 -8.12
C PHE A 67 1.53 -3.44 -7.53
N SER A 68 1.63 -3.33 -6.20
CA SER A 68 1.97 -2.08 -5.52
C SER A 68 3.41 -1.66 -5.77
N LEU A 69 4.33 -2.62 -5.89
CA LEU A 69 5.73 -2.36 -6.26
C LEU A 69 5.87 -1.72 -7.65
N LEU A 70 5.01 -2.11 -8.60
CA LEU A 70 5.03 -1.61 -9.98
C LEU A 70 4.08 -0.43 -10.21
N SER A 71 3.29 -0.05 -9.21
CA SER A 71 2.28 0.99 -9.35
C SER A 71 2.86 2.39 -9.12
N PHE A 72 2.90 3.19 -10.18
CA PHE A 72 3.29 4.60 -10.11
C PHE A 72 2.49 5.41 -9.08
N ARG A 73 1.22 5.05 -8.86
CA ARG A 73 0.36 5.67 -7.85
C ARG A 73 0.90 5.50 -6.42
N ILE A 74 1.38 4.30 -6.08
CA ILE A 74 1.93 4.01 -4.75
C ILE A 74 3.24 4.77 -4.54
N TYR A 75 4.05 4.87 -5.60
CA TYR A 75 5.26 5.68 -5.58
C TYR A 75 4.97 7.17 -5.30
N LEU A 76 3.97 7.75 -5.96
CA LEU A 76 3.54 9.13 -5.70
C LEU A 76 3.05 9.34 -4.26
N ILE A 77 2.26 8.40 -3.72
CA ILE A 77 1.77 8.48 -2.34
C ILE A 77 2.94 8.42 -1.35
N ALA A 78 3.89 7.51 -1.56
CA ALA A 78 5.07 7.39 -0.71
C ALA A 78 5.95 8.65 -0.76
N LEU A 79 6.13 9.21 -1.96
CA LEU A 79 6.89 10.45 -2.15
C LEU A 79 6.20 11.64 -1.49
N PHE A 80 4.87 11.74 -1.61
CA PHE A 80 4.07 12.76 -0.93
C PHE A 80 4.16 12.64 0.59
N LEU A 81 4.00 11.44 1.14
CA LEU A 81 4.15 11.19 2.58
C LEU A 81 5.55 11.55 3.08
N TRP A 82 6.58 11.17 2.33
CA TRP A 82 7.95 11.53 2.65
C TRP A 82 8.14 13.06 2.65
N LEU A 83 7.58 13.76 1.66
CA LEU A 83 7.66 15.22 1.57
C LEU A 83 6.92 15.92 2.71
N VAL A 84 5.75 15.42 3.10
CA VAL A 84 5.00 15.91 4.27
C VAL A 84 5.78 15.67 5.55
N LEU A 85 6.33 14.46 5.76
CA LEU A 85 7.13 14.13 6.95
C LEU A 85 8.40 14.99 7.03
N CYS A 86 9.12 15.18 5.92
CA CYS A 86 10.25 16.09 5.87
C CYS A 86 9.84 17.54 6.14
N GLY A 87 8.72 18.00 5.59
CA GLY A 87 8.17 19.32 5.86
C GLY A 87 7.83 19.53 7.33
N VAL A 88 7.16 18.56 7.97
CA VAL A 88 6.83 18.59 9.40
C VAL A 88 8.09 18.61 10.26
N VAL A 89 9.11 17.81 9.91
CA VAL A 89 10.40 17.80 10.63
C VAL A 89 11.15 19.14 10.50
N PHE A 90 11.00 19.86 9.39
CA PHE A 90 11.58 21.19 9.22
C PHE A 90 10.77 22.29 9.93
N LEU A 91 9.45 22.14 10.05
CA LEU A 91 8.55 23.09 10.70
C LEU A 91 8.50 22.96 12.22
N VAL A 92 8.84 21.80 12.78
CA VAL A 92 9.00 21.61 14.22
C VAL A 92 10.45 21.96 14.57
N PRO A 93 10.75 23.17 15.08
CA PRO A 93 12.09 23.47 15.55
C PRO A 93 12.43 22.48 16.67
N ARG A 94 13.55 21.76 16.50
CA ARG A 94 14.19 21.04 17.60
C ARG A 94 14.51 22.08 18.69
N GLN A 95 13.69 22.11 19.74
CA GLN A 95 14.11 22.61 21.05
C GLN A 95 15.13 21.66 21.65
#